data_AF-A0A7Y8K0F7-F1
#
_entry.id   AF-A0A7Y8K0F7-F1
#
_cell.length_a   1.000
_cell.length_b   1.000
_cell.length_c   1.000
_cell.angle_alpha   90.00
_cell.angle_beta   90.00
_cell.angle_gamma   90.00
#
_symmetry.space_group_name_H-M   'P 1'
#
loop_
_entity.id
_entity.type
_entity.pdbx_description
1 polymer ?
#
loop_
_entity_poly.entity_id
_entity_poly.type
_entity_poly.pdbx_seq_one_letter_code
_entity_poly.pdbx_strand_id
1 'polypeptide(L)'
;MSLRLTLAAAAATLAFAAPAVAQDAAQAAPAQSPAVTAAPAMSPEETAFEAKGMAFEAETQQMGVELQAVMEDAALDAAAKKAGANAILDRYEPKFEAFAVELETFMRALADRPERAAQKDQILAAATAGPAQVRAVPAQIRASIDQALAAPATPPAAN
;
A
#
# COMPACT_ATOMS: atom_id res chain seq x y z
N MET A 1 5.49 -40.85 -16.90
CA MET A 1 4.11 -40.34 -17.08
C MET A 1 4.24 -39.00 -17.79
N SER A 2 4.04 -38.83 -19.11
CA SER A 2 2.85 -39.12 -19.94
C SER A 2 1.59 -38.51 -19.30
N LEU A 3 0.80 -37.59 -19.88
CA LEU A 3 0.61 -37.17 -21.28
C LEU A 3 -0.21 -35.84 -21.31
N ARG A 4 0.15 -34.93 -22.22
CA ARG A 4 -0.65 -34.12 -23.18
C ARG A 4 -2.04 -33.53 -22.83
N LEU A 5 -2.14 -32.22 -23.14
CA LEU A 5 -3.26 -31.46 -23.75
C LEU A 5 -4.56 -32.24 -24.05
N THR A 6 -5.71 -31.64 -23.70
CA THR A 6 -6.88 -31.57 -24.60
C THR A 6 -7.78 -30.38 -24.31
N LEU A 7 -7.95 -29.57 -25.36
CA LEU A 7 -9.02 -28.60 -25.62
C LEU A 7 -10.00 -29.27 -26.59
N ALA A 8 -11.30 -29.30 -26.29
CA ALA A 8 -12.43 -29.52 -27.23
C ALA A 8 -13.75 -29.37 -26.42
N ALA A 9 -14.70 -28.47 -26.68
CA ALA A 9 -15.50 -28.17 -27.88
C ALA A 9 -16.43 -29.32 -28.34
N ALA A 10 -17.74 -29.18 -28.11
CA ALA A 10 -18.88 -29.67 -28.91
C ALA A 10 -20.18 -29.39 -28.10
N ALA A 11 -21.11 -28.51 -28.47
CA ALA A 11 -21.95 -28.38 -29.67
C ALA A 11 -23.07 -29.45 -29.79
N ALA A 12 -24.25 -28.94 -30.18
CA ALA A 12 -25.51 -29.62 -30.54
C ALA A 12 -26.38 -30.07 -29.36
N THR A 13 -27.69 -29.82 -29.33
CA THR A 13 -28.65 -30.06 -30.44
C THR A 13 -29.84 -29.09 -30.45
N LEU A 14 -30.16 -28.62 -31.66
CA LEU A 14 -31.47 -28.12 -32.07
C LEU A 14 -32.47 -29.27 -32.27
N ALA A 15 -33.76 -28.91 -32.20
CA ALA A 15 -34.95 -29.57 -32.76
C ALA A 15 -35.85 -30.36 -31.79
N PHE A 16 -37.00 -29.79 -31.45
CA PHE A 16 -38.28 -30.47 -31.60
C PHE A 16 -39.40 -29.47 -31.96
N ALA A 17 -40.30 -29.91 -32.83
CA ALA A 17 -41.37 -29.16 -33.45
C ALA A 17 -42.73 -29.38 -32.77
N ALA A 18 -43.64 -28.41 -32.98
CA ALA A 18 -45.11 -28.48 -32.94
C ALA A 18 -45.87 -28.31 -31.60
N PRO A 19 -47.12 -27.78 -31.62
CA PRO A 19 -47.68 -26.84 -30.64
C PRO A 19 -48.80 -27.44 -29.76
N ALA A 20 -48.99 -26.97 -28.53
CA ALA A 20 -50.22 -27.22 -27.78
C ALA A 20 -50.41 -26.28 -26.56
N VAL A 21 -51.49 -25.50 -26.65
CA VAL A 21 -52.36 -24.93 -25.60
C VAL A 21 -51.81 -23.82 -24.69
N ALA A 22 -52.50 -22.68 -24.78
CA ALA A 22 -52.45 -21.56 -23.87
C ALA A 22 -52.72 -21.96 -22.41
N GLN A 23 -51.87 -21.49 -21.51
CA GLN A 23 -52.22 -21.27 -20.13
C GLN A 23 -51.83 -19.83 -19.78
N ASP A 24 -52.85 -18.99 -19.71
CA ASP A 24 -52.79 -17.68 -19.10
C ASP A 24 -52.42 -17.87 -17.63
N ALA A 25 -51.17 -17.54 -17.30
CA ALA A 25 -50.72 -17.31 -15.95
C ALA A 25 -49.50 -16.40 -16.04
N ALA A 26 -49.76 -15.10 -15.90
CA ALA A 26 -48.81 -14.05 -15.51
C ALA A 26 -47.36 -14.31 -15.92
N GLN A 27 -46.97 -13.75 -17.06
CA GLN A 27 -45.57 -13.50 -17.37
C GLN A 27 -45.05 -12.51 -16.31
N ALA A 28 -44.58 -13.04 -15.18
CA ALA A 28 -43.65 -12.35 -14.33
C ALA A 28 -42.43 -12.11 -15.22
N ALA A 29 -42.34 -10.90 -15.75
CA ALA A 29 -41.12 -10.41 -16.38
C ALA A 29 -39.94 -10.77 -15.45
N PRO A 30 -38.79 -11.21 -15.98
CA PRO A 30 -37.61 -11.33 -15.15
C PRO A 30 -37.42 -9.97 -14.48
N ALA A 31 -37.54 -9.96 -13.15
CA ALA A 31 -37.23 -8.80 -12.34
C ALA A 31 -35.84 -8.35 -12.78
N GLN A 32 -35.75 -7.14 -13.32
CA GLN A 32 -34.48 -6.49 -13.62
C GLN A 32 -33.66 -6.61 -12.35
N SER A 33 -32.57 -7.38 -12.39
CA SER A 33 -31.64 -7.44 -11.27
C SER A 33 -31.28 -5.99 -10.92
N PRO A 34 -31.28 -5.61 -9.63
CA PRO A 34 -30.89 -4.26 -9.24
C PRO A 34 -29.57 -3.95 -9.93
N ALA A 35 -29.52 -2.84 -10.64
CA ALA A 35 -28.26 -2.34 -11.20
C ALA A 35 -27.24 -2.37 -10.07
N VAL A 36 -26.20 -3.20 -10.23
CA VAL A 36 -25.04 -3.14 -9.35
C VAL A 36 -24.51 -1.73 -9.53
N THR A 37 -24.74 -0.88 -8.54
CA THR A 37 -24.12 0.43 -8.46
C THR A 37 -22.62 0.15 -8.50
N ALA A 38 -21.99 0.42 -9.64
CA ALA A 38 -20.54 0.33 -9.75
C ALA A 38 -19.97 1.16 -8.59
N ALA A 39 -19.12 0.54 -7.77
CA ALA A 39 -18.39 1.28 -6.76
C ALA A 39 -17.74 2.49 -7.45
N PRO A 40 -17.81 3.70 -6.86
CA PRO A 40 -17.21 4.87 -7.48
C PRO A 40 -15.74 4.56 -7.75
N ALA A 41 -15.35 4.65 -9.03
CA ALA A 41 -13.96 4.50 -9.41
C ALA A 41 -13.14 5.59 -8.71
N MET A 42 -11.97 5.23 -8.19
CA MET A 42 -11.03 6.18 -7.61
C MET A 42 -10.75 7.30 -8.61
N SER A 43 -10.63 8.52 -8.11
CA SER A 43 -10.22 9.64 -8.96
C SER A 43 -8.78 9.43 -9.46
N PRO A 44 -8.43 9.93 -10.65
CA PRO A 44 -7.06 9.83 -11.17
C PRO A 44 -6.00 10.37 -10.20
N GLU A 45 -6.34 11.40 -9.42
CA GLU A 45 -5.49 11.98 -8.40
C GLU A 45 -5.25 11.01 -7.22
N GLU A 46 -6.27 10.29 -6.79
CA GLU A 46 -6.15 9.27 -5.74
C GLU A 46 -5.29 8.09 -6.21
N THR A 47 -5.49 7.62 -7.45
CA THR A 47 -4.65 6.58 -8.04
C THR A 47 -3.19 7.02 -8.19
N ALA A 48 -2.95 8.27 -8.61
CA ALA A 48 -1.60 8.80 -8.71
C ALA A 48 -0.93 8.88 -7.34
N PHE A 49 -1.65 9.31 -6.31
CA PHE A 49 -1.12 9.38 -4.95
C PHE A 49 -0.84 7.99 -4.37
N GLU A 50 -1.71 7.00 -4.61
CA GLU A 50 -1.50 5.60 -4.23
C GLU A 50 -0.22 5.03 -4.86
N ALA A 51 0.00 5.28 -6.16
CA ALA A 51 1.23 4.85 -6.84
C ALA A 51 2.49 5.43 -6.19
N LYS A 52 2.43 6.69 -5.75
CA LYS A 52 3.55 7.32 -5.02
C LYS A 52 3.72 6.75 -3.62
N GLY A 53 2.64 6.41 -2.93
CA GLY A 53 2.67 5.69 -1.65
C GLY A 53 3.39 4.34 -1.78
N MET A 54 3.05 3.55 -2.81
CA MET A 54 3.74 2.28 -3.08
C MET A 54 5.22 2.46 -3.41
N ALA A 55 5.57 3.48 -4.21
CA ALA A 55 6.96 3.79 -4.52
C ALA A 55 7.74 4.18 -3.26
N PHE A 56 7.16 5.03 -2.42
CA PHE A 56 7.76 5.41 -1.14
C PHE A 56 7.93 4.20 -0.22
N GLU A 57 6.93 3.33 -0.12
CA GLU A 57 7.03 2.10 0.66
C GLU A 57 8.20 1.22 0.20
N ALA A 58 8.32 0.96 -1.10
CA ALA A 58 9.41 0.17 -1.66
C ALA A 58 10.80 0.78 -1.32
N GLU A 59 10.92 2.10 -1.41
CA GLU A 59 12.14 2.83 -1.03
C GLU A 59 12.45 2.69 0.47
N THR A 60 11.45 2.77 1.34
CA THR A 60 11.65 2.58 2.79
C THR A 60 12.00 1.14 3.17
N GLN A 61 11.46 0.15 2.46
CA GLN A 61 11.84 -1.25 2.64
C GLN A 61 13.30 -1.48 2.24
N GLN A 62 13.72 -0.91 1.10
CA GLN A 62 15.11 -0.96 0.66
C GLN A 62 16.06 -0.30 1.66
N MET A 63 15.69 0.87 2.19
CA MET A 63 16.43 1.52 3.28
C MET A 63 16.57 0.59 4.49
N GLY A 64 15.50 -0.10 4.89
CA GLY A 64 15.51 -1.07 5.98
C GLY A 64 16.52 -2.20 5.77
N VAL A 65 16.57 -2.75 4.54
CA VAL A 65 17.55 -3.79 4.17
C VAL A 65 18.98 -3.27 4.25
N GLU A 66 19.24 -2.06 3.74
CA GLU A 66 20.58 -1.44 3.82
C GLU A 66 21.02 -1.20 5.26
N LEU A 67 20.11 -0.71 6.11
CA LEU A 67 20.38 -0.48 7.53
C LEU A 67 20.67 -1.80 8.27
N GLN A 68 19.85 -2.82 8.02
CA GLN A 68 20.07 -4.15 8.61
C GLN A 68 21.44 -4.70 8.20
N ALA A 69 21.80 -4.60 6.92
CA ALA A 69 23.10 -5.08 6.44
C ALA A 69 24.28 -4.41 7.16
N VAL A 70 24.23 -3.09 7.38
CA VAL A 70 25.26 -2.38 8.16
C VAL A 70 25.27 -2.84 9.62
N MET A 71 24.10 -3.02 10.24
CA MET A 71 24.00 -3.39 11.64
C MET A 71 24.44 -4.83 11.92
N GLU A 72 24.23 -5.74 10.99
CA GLU A 72 24.59 -7.16 11.08
C GLU A 72 26.05 -7.44 10.70
N ASP A 73 26.73 -6.52 10.02
CA ASP A 73 28.14 -6.71 9.64
C ASP A 73 29.04 -6.84 10.88
N ALA A 74 29.61 -8.04 11.05
CA ALA A 74 30.49 -8.34 12.18
C ALA A 74 31.89 -7.73 12.04
N ALA A 75 32.27 -7.26 10.86
CA ALA A 75 33.54 -6.61 10.61
C ALA A 75 33.54 -5.13 11.01
N LEU A 76 32.36 -4.53 11.23
CA LEU A 76 32.21 -3.14 11.63
C LEU A 76 32.13 -2.99 13.15
N ASP A 77 32.87 -2.04 13.70
CA ASP A 77 32.69 -1.61 15.08
C ASP A 77 31.45 -0.69 15.24
N ALA A 78 31.09 -0.37 16.48
CA ALA A 78 29.91 0.44 16.75
C ALA A 78 29.97 1.84 16.11
N ALA A 79 31.15 2.46 16.02
CA ALA A 79 31.31 3.78 15.42
C ALA A 79 31.11 3.71 13.90
N ALA A 80 31.68 2.70 13.25
CA ALA A 80 31.52 2.44 11.82
C ALA A 80 30.06 2.10 11.46
N LYS A 81 29.37 1.28 12.29
CA LYS A 81 27.93 0.99 12.12
C LYS A 81 27.08 2.25 12.20
N LYS A 82 27.32 3.10 13.21
CA LYS A 82 26.62 4.38 13.36
C LYS A 82 26.85 5.28 12.14
N ALA A 83 28.10 5.43 11.71
CA ALA A 83 28.44 6.27 10.55
C ALA A 83 27.80 5.75 9.26
N GLY A 84 27.86 4.44 9.01
CA GLY A 84 27.25 3.81 7.84
C GLY A 84 25.72 3.96 7.82
N ALA A 85 25.07 3.71 8.97
CA ALA A 85 23.63 3.86 9.09
C ALA A 85 23.16 5.31 8.93
N ASN A 86 23.91 6.28 9.48
CA ASN A 86 23.64 7.70 9.26
C ASN A 86 23.78 8.09 7.78
N ALA A 87 24.82 7.61 7.09
CA ALA A 87 25.01 7.89 5.67
C ALA A 87 23.87 7.30 4.80
N ILE A 88 23.31 6.15 5.18
CA ILE A 88 22.10 5.61 4.56
C ILE A 88 20.92 6.56 4.82
N LEU A 89 20.66 6.92 6.08
CA LEU A 89 19.54 7.78 6.44
C LEU A 89 19.61 9.16 5.76
N ASP A 90 20.79 9.76 5.68
CA ASP A 90 21.01 11.04 4.98
C ASP A 90 20.62 10.96 3.49
N ARG A 91 20.81 9.80 2.86
CA ARG A 91 20.43 9.55 1.45
C ARG A 91 18.92 9.45 1.27
N TYR A 92 18.21 8.91 2.26
CA TYR A 92 16.76 8.69 2.19
C TYR A 92 15.94 9.85 2.78
N GLU A 93 16.49 10.65 3.68
CA GLU A 93 15.81 11.76 4.34
C GLU A 93 15.10 12.75 3.37
N PRO A 94 15.70 13.13 2.22
CA PRO A 94 15.01 13.96 1.24
C PRO A 94 13.75 13.30 0.65
N LYS A 95 13.70 11.96 0.58
CA LYS A 95 12.52 11.21 0.10
C LYS A 95 11.39 11.24 1.11
N PHE A 96 11.69 11.17 2.41
CA PHE A 96 10.71 11.35 3.49
C PHE A 96 10.14 12.77 3.47
N GLU A 97 10.98 13.78 3.30
CA GLU A 97 10.53 15.17 3.18
C GLU A 97 9.62 15.36 1.96
N ALA A 98 10.04 14.87 0.79
CA ALA A 98 9.26 14.97 -0.43
C ALA A 98 7.88 14.28 -0.28
N PHE A 99 7.84 13.05 0.23
CA PHE A 99 6.58 12.35 0.45
C PHE A 99 5.68 13.06 1.47
N ALA A 100 6.25 13.62 2.54
CA ALA A 100 5.49 14.39 3.52
C ALA A 100 4.83 15.63 2.91
N VAL A 101 5.54 16.38 2.05
CA VAL A 101 4.97 17.53 1.33
C VAL A 101 3.81 17.10 0.42
N GLU A 102 3.97 15.98 -0.28
CA GLU A 102 2.91 15.47 -1.15
C GLU A 102 1.70 14.96 -0.39
N LEU A 103 1.91 14.27 0.74
CA LEU A 103 0.84 13.84 1.63
C LEU A 103 0.06 15.03 2.18
N GLU A 104 0.75 16.09 2.62
CA GLU A 104 0.10 17.32 3.06
C GLU A 104 -0.78 17.91 1.95
N THR A 105 -0.21 18.03 0.75
CA THR A 105 -0.89 18.61 -0.40
C THR A 105 -2.13 17.80 -0.77
N PHE A 106 -2.00 16.47 -0.81
CA PHE A 106 -3.11 15.56 -1.10
C PHE A 106 -4.22 15.66 -0.06
N MET A 107 -3.89 15.64 1.24
CA MET A 107 -4.90 15.72 2.30
C MET A 107 -5.60 17.07 2.34
N ARG A 108 -4.91 18.18 2.05
CA ARG A 108 -5.55 19.50 1.91
C ARG A 108 -6.52 19.54 0.74
N ALA A 109 -6.11 19.01 -0.42
CA ALA A 109 -6.99 18.90 -1.58
C ALA A 109 -8.21 18.01 -1.30
N LEU A 110 -8.04 16.93 -0.52
CA LEU A 110 -9.13 16.07 -0.08
C LEU A 110 -10.10 16.80 0.86
N ALA A 111 -9.59 17.65 1.75
CA ALA A 111 -10.39 18.43 2.70
C ALA A 111 -11.27 19.50 2.02
N ASP A 112 -10.87 19.98 0.84
CA ASP A 112 -11.61 20.97 0.06
C ASP A 112 -12.74 20.36 -0.77
N ARG A 113 -12.84 19.03 -0.84
CA ARG A 113 -13.93 18.37 -1.53
C ARG A 113 -15.26 18.55 -0.79
N PRO A 114 -16.35 18.92 -1.47
CA PRO A 114 -17.64 19.21 -0.82
C PRO A 114 -18.21 18.00 -0.07
N GLU A 115 -17.99 16.79 -0.55
CA GLU A 115 -18.38 15.54 0.12
C GLU A 115 -17.67 15.29 1.45
N ARG A 116 -16.55 15.99 1.71
CA ARG A 116 -15.76 15.89 2.95
C ARG A 116 -15.98 17.07 3.89
N ALA A 117 -16.93 17.98 3.61
CA ALA A 117 -17.15 19.19 4.41
C ALA A 117 -17.32 18.90 5.92
N ALA A 118 -18.05 17.83 6.28
CA ALA A 118 -18.26 17.43 7.67
C ALA A 118 -17.00 16.90 8.38
N GLN A 119 -15.99 16.46 7.62
CA GLN A 119 -14.72 15.93 8.11
C GLN A 119 -13.56 16.89 7.86
N LYS A 120 -13.82 18.08 7.30
CA LYS A 120 -12.78 19.00 6.81
C LYS A 120 -11.74 19.31 7.88
N ASP A 121 -12.17 19.68 9.08
CA ASP A 121 -11.25 20.00 10.18
C ASP A 121 -10.40 18.80 10.61
N GLN A 122 -10.98 17.60 10.61
CA GLN A 122 -10.26 16.37 10.90
C GLN A 122 -9.21 16.06 9.82
N ILE A 123 -9.58 16.23 8.54
CA ILE A 123 -8.66 16.00 7.42
C ILE A 123 -7.54 17.03 7.44
N LEU A 124 -7.82 18.30 7.76
CA LEU A 124 -6.79 19.35 7.89
C LEU A 124 -5.86 19.11 9.09
N ALA A 125 -6.39 18.61 10.21
CA ALA A 125 -5.57 18.19 11.33
C ALA A 125 -4.65 17.02 10.93
N ALA A 126 -5.16 16.03 10.20
CA ALA A 126 -4.38 14.92 9.67
C ALA A 126 -3.35 15.38 8.61
N ALA A 127 -3.70 16.36 7.77
CA ALA A 127 -2.80 16.97 6.80
C ALA A 127 -1.62 17.70 7.47
N THR A 128 -1.73 18.05 8.75
CA THR A 128 -0.63 18.63 9.52
C THR A 128 0.15 17.54 10.26
N ALA A 129 -0.55 16.62 10.93
CA ALA A 129 0.07 15.60 11.77
C ALA A 129 0.75 14.49 10.97
N GLY A 130 0.12 13.98 9.91
CA GLY A 130 0.65 12.88 9.10
C GLY A 130 2.01 13.20 8.48
N PRO A 131 2.15 14.32 7.75
CA PRO A 131 3.44 14.76 7.21
C PRO A 131 4.50 14.98 8.28
N ALA A 132 4.14 15.53 9.43
CA ALA A 132 5.08 15.70 10.55
C ALA A 132 5.58 14.34 11.07
N GLN A 133 4.72 13.32 11.16
CA GLN A 133 5.11 11.97 11.54
C GLN A 133 6.06 11.36 10.52
N VAL A 134 5.78 11.48 9.22
CA VAL A 134 6.67 10.99 8.15
C VAL A 134 8.06 11.62 8.27
N ARG A 135 8.13 12.94 8.46
CA ARG A 135 9.42 13.66 8.63
C ARG A 135 10.20 13.24 9.87
N ALA A 136 9.51 12.78 10.92
CA ALA A 136 10.16 12.36 12.16
C ALA A 136 10.85 10.99 12.03
N VAL A 137 10.46 10.15 11.07
CA VAL A 137 10.92 8.76 10.96
C VAL A 137 12.45 8.64 10.88
N PRO A 138 13.18 9.38 10.01
CA PRO A 138 14.63 9.25 9.95
C PRO A 138 15.32 9.54 11.30
N ALA A 139 14.86 10.57 12.03
CA ALA A 139 15.40 10.90 13.34
C ALA A 139 15.10 9.82 14.40
N GLN A 140 13.90 9.23 14.36
CA GLN A 140 13.54 8.11 15.25
C GLN A 140 14.40 6.86 14.98
N ILE A 141 14.71 6.59 13.71
CA ILE A 141 15.61 5.49 13.34
C ILE A 141 17.02 5.76 13.86
N ARG A 142 17.56 6.98 13.69
CA ARG A 142 18.87 7.37 14.26
C ARG A 142 18.92 7.14 15.78
N ALA A 143 17.88 7.56 16.49
CA ALA A 143 17.79 7.35 17.94
C ALA A 143 17.76 5.85 18.31
N SER A 144 17.05 5.03 17.53
CA SER A 144 16.96 3.58 17.74
C SER A 144 18.30 2.88 17.50
N ILE A 145 19.06 3.32 16.48
CA ILE A 145 20.42 2.83 16.21
C ILE A 145 21.36 3.20 17.37
N ASP A 146 21.30 4.45 17.84
CA ASP A 146 22.12 4.90 18.97
C ASP A 146 21.83 4.07 20.23
N GLN A 147 20.56 3.77 20.50
CA GLN A 147 20.17 2.90 21.60
C GLN A 147 20.69 1.46 21.42
N ALA A 148 20.58 0.90 20.21
CA ALA A 148 21.03 -0.45 19.92
C ALA A 148 22.55 -0.61 20.08
N LEU A 149 23.32 0.39 19.67
CA LEU A 149 24.78 0.39 19.77
C LEU A 149 25.29 0.68 21.19
N ALA A 150 24.51 1.35 22.01
CA ALA A 150 24.82 1.58 23.42
C ALA A 150 24.51 0.37 24.33
N ALA A 151 23.72 -0.60 23.85
CA ALA A 151 23.42 -1.80 24.60
C ALA A 151 24.69 -2.66 24.79
N PRO A 152 24.98 -3.15 26.00
CA PRO A 152 26.12 -4.02 26.23
C PRO A 152 25.95 -5.30 25.42
N ALA A 153 27.01 -5.69 24.69
CA ALA A 153 27.04 -6.96 23.97
C ALA A 153 26.80 -8.10 24.97
N THR A 154 25.69 -8.82 24.81
CA THR A 154 25.41 -9.99 25.65
C THR A 154 26.47 -11.03 25.32
N PRO A 155 27.26 -11.53 26.29
CA PRO A 155 28.20 -12.61 26.03
C PRO A 155 27.44 -13.80 25.43
N PRO A 156 28.01 -14.53 24.46
CA PRO A 156 27.40 -15.77 24.00
C PRO A 156 27.21 -16.69 25.21
N ALA A 157 26.00 -17.21 25.38
CA ALA A 157 25.72 -18.21 26.40
C ALA A 157 26.72 -19.36 26.22
N ALA A 158 27.56 -19.58 27.23
CA ALA A 158 28.38 -20.78 27.30
C ALA A 158 27.44 -21.99 27.40
N ASN A 159 27.67 -22.97 26.54
CA ASN A 159 26.89 -24.21 26.34
C ASN A 159 26.29 -24.82 27.61
#